data_AF-A0A530QSE6-F1
#
_entry.id   AF-A0A530QSE6-F1
#
_cell.length_a   1.000
_cell.length_b   1.000
_cell.length_c   1.000
_cell.angle_alpha   90.00
_cell.angle_beta   90.00
_cell.angle_gamma   90.00
#
_symmetry.space_group_name_H-M   'P 1'
#
loop_
_entity.id
_entity.type
_entity.pdbx_description
1 polymer ?
#
loop_
_entity_poly.entity_id
_entity_poly.type
_entity_poly.pdbx_seq_one_letter_code
_entity_poly.pdbx_strand_id
1 'polypeptide(L)'
;MPKLQKGLFGGLQRHKVIFPEERIMRILLAVLSLTAGSTFAADSPIIAPGAKLEKLAEGYSFTEGPAADGDGNVFFTDYPNNRIVEWSAADGKFSDWLKPAGRANG
;
A
#
# COMPACT_ATOMS: atom_id res chain seq x y z
N MET A 1 -10.45 16.01 84.72
CA MET A 1 -11.45 17.00 84.21
C MET A 1 -10.79 18.37 84.28
N PRO A 2 -10.81 19.22 83.23
CA PRO A 2 -12.01 19.68 82.53
C PRO A 2 -11.97 19.52 80.99
N LYS A 3 -13.06 19.96 80.36
CA LYS A 3 -13.59 19.64 79.02
C LYS A 3 -13.25 20.69 77.93
N LEU A 4 -13.25 20.18 76.68
CA LEU A 4 -13.63 20.78 75.39
C LEU A 4 -13.04 22.13 74.93
N GLN A 5 -12.49 22.15 73.70
CA GLN A 5 -13.17 22.80 72.56
C GLN A 5 -12.65 22.30 71.20
N LYS A 6 -13.58 22.06 70.27
CA LYS A 6 -13.36 21.69 68.86
C LYS A 6 -12.96 22.95 68.07
N GLY A 7 -11.92 22.85 67.25
CA GLY A 7 -11.52 23.86 66.26
C GLY A 7 -11.40 23.24 64.88
N LEU A 8 -12.33 23.60 64.00
CA LEU A 8 -12.52 23.16 62.63
C LEU A 8 -11.71 24.05 61.67
N PHE A 9 -10.63 23.56 61.05
CA PHE A 9 -10.05 24.13 59.82
C PHE A 9 -9.29 22.98 59.13
N GLY A 10 -9.71 22.47 57.98
CA GLY A 10 -9.83 23.18 56.71
C GLY A 10 -8.74 22.62 55.80
N GLY A 11 -9.12 21.74 54.87
CA GLY A 11 -8.20 21.00 54.02
C GLY A 11 -7.30 21.91 53.21
N LEU A 12 -5.99 21.77 53.37
CA LEU A 12 -5.01 22.38 52.49
C LEU A 12 -4.57 21.35 51.46
N GLN A 13 -5.16 21.44 50.26
CA GLN A 13 -4.71 20.68 49.09
C GLN A 13 -3.26 21.07 48.81
N ARG A 14 -2.32 20.13 48.94
CA ARG A 14 -0.91 20.37 48.60
C ARG A 14 -0.81 20.55 47.08
N HIS A 15 -0.64 21.77 46.61
CA HIS A 15 -0.29 22.00 45.21
C HIS A 15 1.07 21.36 44.92
N LYS A 16 1.08 20.31 44.08
CA LYS A 16 2.31 19.76 43.50
C LYS A 16 2.96 20.86 42.65
N VAL A 17 4.03 21.46 43.16
CA VAL A 17 4.89 22.34 42.38
C VAL A 17 5.65 21.46 41.39
N ILE A 18 5.25 21.48 40.11
CA ILE A 18 5.95 20.77 39.04
C ILE A 18 7.05 21.70 38.53
N PHE A 19 8.31 21.34 38.79
CA PHE A 19 9.48 22.12 38.39
C PHE A 19 9.64 22.16 36.85
N PRO A 20 10.25 23.22 36.28
CA PRO A 20 10.36 23.41 34.83
C PRO A 20 11.07 22.26 34.11
N GLU A 21 12.11 21.70 34.73
CA GLU A 21 12.90 20.57 34.19
C GLU A 21 12.05 19.31 33.97
N GLU A 22 11.09 19.04 34.85
CA GLU A 22 10.13 17.93 34.73
C GLU A 22 9.19 18.12 33.55
N ARG A 23 8.83 19.37 33.23
CA ARG A 23 8.00 19.70 32.06
C ARG A 23 8.81 19.59 30.77
N ILE A 24 10.05 20.08 30.77
CA ILE A 24 10.96 20.00 29.64
C ILE A 24 11.27 18.54 29.31
N MET A 25 11.57 17.70 30.30
CA MET A 25 11.82 16.27 30.11
C MET A 25 10.58 15.53 29.57
N ARG A 26 9.37 15.89 30.01
CA ARG A 26 8.12 15.30 29.49
C ARG A 26 7.80 15.74 28.07
N ILE A 27 8.07 17.00 27.72
CA ILE A 27 7.91 17.51 26.35
C ILE A 27 8.93 16.83 25.43
N LEU A 28 10.19 16.69 25.86
CA LEU A 28 11.22 15.98 25.12
C LEU A 28 10.86 14.50 24.93
N LEU A 29 10.37 13.81 25.96
CA LEU A 29 9.89 12.42 25.83
C LEU A 29 8.69 12.30 24.88
N ALA A 30 7.75 13.24 24.94
CA ALA A 30 6.58 13.25 24.07
C ALA A 30 6.97 13.47 22.60
N VAL A 31 7.90 14.39 22.32
CA VAL A 31 8.40 14.66 20.96
C VAL A 31 9.21 13.49 20.41
N LEU A 32 10.04 12.84 21.24
CA LEU A 32 10.82 11.66 20.82
C LEU A 32 9.93 10.45 20.46
N SER A 33 8.73 10.38 21.03
CA SER A 33 7.76 9.32 20.74
C SER A 33 7.06 9.49 19.39
N LEU A 34 7.03 10.70 18.82
CA LEU A 34 6.34 10.99 17.55
C LEU A 34 7.16 10.60 16.31
N THR A 35 8.45 10.32 16.43
CA THR A 35 9.35 10.08 15.28
C THR A 35 9.74 8.62 15.08
N ALA A 36 9.16 7.67 15.82
CA ALA A 36 9.59 6.26 15.83
C ALA A 36 8.89 5.35 14.78
N GLY A 37 8.09 5.92 13.87
CA GLY A 37 7.38 5.14 12.86
C GLY A 37 8.10 5.07 11.52
N SER A 38 9.11 4.21 11.37
CA SER A 38 9.57 3.84 10.02
C SER A 38 8.51 2.94 9.38
N THR A 39 7.79 3.43 8.38
CA THR A 39 6.94 2.59 7.54
C THR A 39 7.84 1.80 6.58
N PHE A 40 8.07 0.52 6.87
CA PHE A 40 8.64 -0.37 5.87
C PHE A 40 7.59 -0.64 4.79
N ALA A 41 8.01 -0.72 3.54
CA ALA A 41 7.14 -1.21 2.48
C ALA A 41 6.64 -2.61 2.86
N ALA A 42 5.33 -2.85 2.72
CA ALA A 42 4.76 -4.16 2.97
C ALA A 42 5.35 -5.16 1.95
N ASP A 43 5.97 -6.24 2.45
CA ASP A 43 6.51 -7.32 1.62
C ASP A 43 5.35 -8.17 1.09
N SER A 44 4.64 -7.64 0.11
CA SER A 44 3.51 -8.32 -0.54
C SER A 44 4.04 -9.09 -1.74
N PRO A 45 3.87 -10.42 -1.80
CA PRO A 45 4.32 -11.19 -2.94
C PRO A 45 3.54 -10.78 -4.20
N ILE A 46 4.25 -10.54 -5.30
CA ILE A 46 3.63 -10.23 -6.61
C ILE A 46 3.08 -11.48 -7.31
N ILE A 47 3.43 -12.67 -6.81
CA ILE A 47 2.94 -13.97 -7.29
C ILE A 47 2.04 -14.57 -6.22
N ALA A 48 0.81 -14.94 -6.60
CA ALA A 48 -0.13 -15.59 -5.69
C ALA A 48 0.40 -16.96 -5.20
N PRO A 49 0.15 -17.35 -3.94
CA PRO A 49 0.52 -18.67 -3.44
C PRO A 49 0.00 -19.80 -4.35
N GLY A 50 0.89 -20.68 -4.79
CA GLY A 50 0.54 -21.81 -5.65
C GLY A 50 0.30 -21.48 -7.13
N ALA A 51 0.52 -20.22 -7.56
CA ALA A 51 0.47 -19.88 -8.98
C ALA A 51 1.45 -20.74 -9.79
N LYS A 52 1.01 -21.20 -10.95
CA LYS A 52 1.81 -21.98 -11.89
C LYS A 52 2.02 -21.18 -13.16
N LEU A 53 3.22 -21.28 -13.72
CA LEU A 53 3.51 -20.71 -15.03
C LEU A 53 2.87 -21.59 -16.11
N GLU A 54 2.07 -20.98 -16.97
CA GLU A 54 1.42 -21.63 -18.11
C GLU A 54 1.78 -20.91 -19.42
N LYS A 55 2.10 -21.69 -20.46
CA LYS A 55 2.31 -21.17 -21.81
C LYS A 55 0.96 -21.13 -22.54
N LEU A 56 0.39 -19.93 -22.68
CA LEU A 56 -0.92 -19.75 -23.35
C LEU A 56 -0.83 -19.79 -24.88
N ALA A 57 0.24 -19.27 -25.47
CA ALA A 57 0.44 -19.26 -26.91
C ALA A 57 1.92 -19.12 -27.31
N GLU A 58 2.22 -19.41 -28.57
CA GLU A 58 3.54 -19.24 -29.20
C GLU A 58 3.38 -18.89 -30.70
N GLY A 59 4.48 -18.63 -31.40
CA GLY A 59 4.47 -18.30 -32.84
C GLY A 59 4.39 -16.81 -33.17
N TYR A 60 4.55 -15.94 -32.18
CA TYR A 60 4.75 -14.50 -32.37
C TYR A 60 6.21 -14.21 -32.74
N SER A 61 6.44 -13.14 -33.50
CA SER A 61 7.79 -12.76 -33.89
C SER A 61 8.45 -11.81 -32.89
N PHE A 62 7.69 -10.84 -32.36
CA PHE A 62 8.15 -9.95 -31.28
C PHE A 62 6.94 -9.27 -30.64
N THR A 63 6.70 -9.56 -29.36
CA THR A 63 5.53 -9.06 -28.60
C THR A 63 5.87 -7.84 -27.77
N GLU A 64 5.06 -6.79 -27.83
CA GLU A 64 5.25 -5.54 -27.08
C GLU A 64 3.92 -4.98 -26.56
N GLY A 65 4.00 -4.00 -25.65
CA GLY A 65 2.87 -3.19 -25.17
C GLY A 65 1.60 -3.94 -24.74
N PRO A 66 1.65 -4.95 -23.85
CA PRO A 66 0.43 -5.58 -23.36
C PRO A 66 -0.44 -4.57 -22.60
N ALA A 67 -1.70 -4.46 -22.98
CA ALA A 67 -2.70 -3.63 -22.31
C ALA A 67 -3.97 -4.45 -22.04
N ALA A 68 -4.55 -4.29 -20.85
CA ALA A 68 -5.79 -4.97 -20.47
C ALA A 68 -6.99 -4.02 -20.55
N ASP A 69 -8.15 -4.51 -21.01
CA ASP A 69 -9.42 -3.79 -20.91
C ASP A 69 -10.13 -4.05 -19.57
N GLY A 70 -11.35 -3.52 -19.42
CA GLY A 70 -12.15 -3.68 -18.19
C GLY A 70 -12.70 -5.08 -17.97
N ASP A 71 -12.79 -5.90 -19.02
CA ASP A 71 -13.24 -7.30 -18.96
C ASP A 71 -12.07 -8.28 -18.76
N GLY A 72 -10.84 -7.76 -18.79
CA GLY A 72 -9.61 -8.51 -18.59
C GLY A 72 -9.00 -9.08 -19.87
N ASN A 73 -9.54 -8.74 -21.04
CA ASN A 73 -8.92 -9.12 -22.32
C ASN A 73 -7.58 -8.40 -22.46
N VAL A 74 -6.57 -9.09 -23.01
CA VAL A 74 -5.22 -8.55 -23.15
C VAL A 74 -4.89 -8.34 -24.62
N PHE A 75 -4.53 -7.12 -24.97
CA PHE A 75 -4.12 -6.71 -26.30
C PHE A 75 -2.62 -6.49 -26.33
N PHE A 76 -1.94 -6.96 -27.37
CA PHE A 76 -0.50 -6.75 -27.55
C PHE A 76 -0.11 -6.70 -29.03
N THR A 77 0.98 -6.03 -29.36
CA THR A 77 1.48 -5.97 -30.74
C THR A 77 2.37 -7.17 -31.05
N ASP A 78 2.22 -7.77 -32.23
CA ASP A 78 3.18 -8.72 -32.81
C ASP A 78 3.88 -8.04 -33.99
N TYR A 79 4.91 -7.25 -33.67
CA TYR A 79 5.38 -6.13 -34.50
C TYR A 79 5.84 -6.54 -35.91
N PRO A 80 6.70 -7.57 -36.08
CA PRO A 80 7.12 -8.00 -37.42
C PRO A 80 5.95 -8.53 -38.26
N ASN A 81 4.94 -9.14 -37.62
CA ASN A 81 3.74 -9.69 -38.25
C ASN A 81 2.64 -8.65 -38.51
N ASN A 82 2.87 -7.38 -38.17
CA ASN A 82 2.00 -6.24 -38.48
C ASN A 82 0.54 -6.42 -38.00
N ARG A 83 0.38 -6.86 -36.75
CA ARG A 83 -0.94 -7.08 -36.15
C ARG A 83 -0.97 -6.69 -34.66
N ILE A 84 -2.17 -6.38 -34.18
CA ILE A 84 -2.51 -6.37 -32.77
C ILE A 84 -3.29 -7.66 -32.49
N VAL A 85 -2.86 -8.39 -31.47
CA VAL A 85 -3.45 -9.65 -31.03
C VAL A 85 -4.27 -9.38 -29.78
N GLU A 86 -5.44 -10.00 -29.68
CA GLU A 86 -6.26 -10.05 -28.47
C GLU A 86 -6.22 -11.46 -27.89
N TRP A 87 -5.99 -11.56 -26.59
CA TRP A 87 -6.31 -12.72 -25.77
C TRP A 87 -7.60 -12.44 -25.00
N SER A 88 -8.63 -13.27 -25.23
CA SER A 88 -9.91 -13.17 -24.56
C SER A 88 -9.85 -13.85 -23.19
N ALA A 89 -10.14 -13.11 -22.12
CA ALA A 89 -10.19 -13.67 -20.77
C ALA A 89 -11.42 -14.58 -20.56
N ALA A 90 -12.47 -14.39 -21.35
CA ALA A 90 -13.72 -15.14 -21.23
C ALA A 90 -13.59 -16.60 -21.69
N ASP A 91 -12.80 -16.86 -22.72
CA ASP A 91 -12.68 -18.19 -23.34
C ASP A 91 -11.24 -18.63 -23.65
N GLY A 92 -10.24 -17.80 -23.30
CA GLY A 92 -8.82 -18.11 -23.44
C GLY A 92 -8.30 -18.10 -24.88
N LYS A 93 -9.09 -17.62 -25.85
CA LYS A 93 -8.71 -17.64 -27.27
C LYS A 93 -7.88 -16.43 -27.67
N PHE A 94 -7.02 -16.66 -28.66
CA PHE A 94 -6.25 -15.61 -29.32
C PHE A 94 -6.85 -15.29 -30.69
N SER A 95 -6.93 -14.01 -31.05
CA SER A 95 -7.38 -13.56 -32.37
C SER A 95 -6.63 -12.31 -32.84
N ASP A 96 -6.64 -12.06 -34.16
CA ASP A 96 -6.14 -10.81 -34.71
C ASP A 96 -7.20 -9.73 -34.48
N TRP A 97 -6.99 -8.82 -33.51
CA TRP A 97 -7.88 -7.69 -33.26
C TRP A 97 -7.77 -6.63 -34.37
N LEU A 98 -6.55 -6.39 -34.84
CA LEU A 98 -6.29 -5.52 -35.99
C LEU A 98 -5.16 -6.06 -36.86
N LYS A 99 -5.42 -6.16 -38.17
CA LYS A 99 -4.42 -6.54 -39.17
C LYS A 99 -4.82 -6.01 -40.56
N PRO A 100 -3.96 -5.25 -41.27
CA PRO A 100 -2.66 -4.75 -40.81
C PRO A 100 -2.79 -3.70 -39.71
N ALA A 101 -1.84 -3.70 -38.76
CA ALA A 101 -1.80 -2.73 -37.65
C ALA A 101 -0.88 -1.52 -37.91
N GLY A 102 -0.43 -1.33 -39.15
CA GLY A 102 0.38 -0.16 -39.54
C GLY A 102 1.73 -0.04 -38.82
N ARG A 103 2.36 -1.18 -38.44
CA ARG A 103 3.61 -1.21 -37.66
C ARG A 103 3.49 -0.51 -36.29
N ALA A 104 2.33 -0.59 -35.65
CA ALA A 104 2.16 -0.17 -34.26
C ALA A 104 3.21 -0.82 -33.35
N ASN A 105 3.79 0.00 -32.47
CA ASN A 105 4.73 -0.38 -31.42
C ASN A 105 4.22 0.25 -30.11
N GLY A 106 4.26 -0.51 -29.02
CA GLY A 106 3.62 -0.18 -27.74
C GLY A 106 4.52 -0.42 -26.54
#